data_AF-A0A924WVI9-F1
#
_entry.id   AF-A0A924WVI9-F1
#
_cell.length_a   1.000
_cell.length_b   1.000
_cell.length_c   1.000
_cell.angle_alpha   90.00
_cell.angle_beta   90.00
_cell.angle_gamma   90.00
#
_symmetry.space_group_name_H-M   'P 1'
#
loop_
_entity.id
_entity.type
_entity.pdbx_description
1 polymer ?
#
loop_
_entity_poly.entity_id
_entity_poly.type
_entity_poly.pdbx_seq_one_letter_code
_entity_poly.pdbx_strand_id
1 'polypeptide(L)'
;MKTRRIFVVIVISAMFTFAQISTAAPVLTPGQDVSVREGDTWSEAKFVRVEGRKYLVKYPDGTEEWITADRLRVSGDVGTGETSPVKPAGTPANTPAKPAAPGGTAISLEGPFAEIELRALKGVDKRASGVIAVKPTTRPSAAFTDLTPSAGVPFTRVEELIICPDTPGIVVAVGGRQGDVTPLTCIDINTPANTESRALTAHEHRIVTAADAGRVVVTRPESFGSQTLHLWEYLDGQYHLRANYTFVAEGKNRRSDEAILLSPTRLLVRSGGDNFLIDLRTRKQIAFIQSGDIKLHASGQILLTSKGRTNLVLRPSDLAILAELGNGQSSFSIDPTGTYVAAGNGRSVTVGKLATKTQTGQIGGLTRTGKMDLVGPDSLIVDGAIYYDLKTGIPVWRYKASNDKSVMLPNGQMLYVATVDGRTMICMTTVPDASAAGALTEASPEKFVISPGARIAIVGDLGAIGDAAAARKNLETAISSAGHKADDTATQFKLTVTTEAGPTGKFAVREFQMGGPPVVREVDAPSTIVTTVLTKDEGVIWKRELKFSAQVIINRRQDESLEQAVAAAGKPNPTRLGALDIPGYVVKPEPDGKLATLGESTLTRIGFVADKPADD
;
A
#
# COMPACT_ATOMS: atom_id res chain seq x y z
N MET A 1 -8.18 -1.87 -64.00
CA MET A 1 -8.53 -2.34 -62.63
C MET A 1 -7.32 -2.16 -61.74
N LYS A 2 -7.42 -1.37 -60.66
CA LYS A 2 -6.29 -1.01 -59.79
C LYS A 2 -6.09 -2.07 -58.71
N THR A 3 -5.00 -2.83 -58.81
CA THR A 3 -4.52 -3.78 -57.81
C THR A 3 -4.13 -3.02 -56.54
N ARG A 4 -4.97 -3.06 -55.49
CA ARG A 4 -4.58 -2.56 -54.16
C ARG A 4 -3.98 -3.72 -53.37
N ARG A 5 -2.66 -3.68 -53.19
CA ARG A 5 -1.95 -4.48 -52.20
C ARG A 5 -2.42 -4.04 -50.81
N ILE A 6 -3.09 -4.94 -50.08
CA ILE A 6 -3.41 -4.72 -48.67
C ILE A 6 -2.27 -5.34 -47.86
N PHE A 7 -1.59 -4.50 -47.07
CA PHE A 7 -0.61 -4.91 -46.08
C PHE A 7 -1.31 -5.71 -44.97
N VAL A 8 -0.87 -6.95 -44.75
CA VAL A 8 -1.20 -7.71 -43.54
C VAL A 8 -0.39 -7.12 -42.40
N VAL A 9 -1.06 -6.56 -41.38
CA VAL A 9 -0.41 -6.25 -40.10
C VAL A 9 -0.39 -7.53 -39.28
N ILE A 10 0.70 -8.26 -39.37
CA ILE A 10 1.02 -9.34 -38.43
C ILE A 10 1.37 -8.65 -37.11
N VAL A 11 0.51 -8.75 -36.10
CA VAL A 11 0.91 -8.47 -34.72
C VAL A 11 1.72 -9.68 -34.27
N ILE A 12 3.00 -9.67 -34.61
CA ILE A 12 3.98 -10.52 -33.96
C ILE A 12 3.99 -10.05 -32.51
N SER A 13 3.50 -10.88 -31.59
CA SER A 13 3.91 -10.78 -30.18
C SER A 13 5.41 -11.07 -30.18
N ALA A 14 6.20 -10.02 -30.41
CA ALA A 14 7.58 -10.04 -30.06
C ALA A 14 7.61 -10.35 -28.56
N MET A 15 8.23 -11.46 -28.19
CA MET A 15 8.90 -11.49 -26.91
C MET A 15 9.79 -10.25 -26.90
N PHE A 16 9.36 -9.21 -26.19
CA PHE A 16 10.23 -8.12 -25.81
C PHE A 16 11.24 -8.74 -24.85
N THR A 17 12.26 -9.38 -25.40
CA THR A 17 13.59 -9.27 -24.85
C THR A 17 13.79 -7.76 -24.75
N PHE A 18 13.66 -7.21 -23.55
CA PHE A 18 14.26 -5.92 -23.27
C PHE A 18 15.76 -6.15 -23.48
N ALA A 19 16.23 -5.98 -24.72
CA ALA A 19 17.58 -5.53 -24.92
C ALA A 19 17.64 -4.26 -24.07
N GLN A 20 18.29 -4.36 -22.91
CA GLN A 20 18.80 -3.16 -22.28
C GLN A 20 19.63 -2.53 -23.38
N ILE A 21 19.10 -1.46 -23.99
CA ILE A 21 19.92 -0.53 -24.70
C ILE A 21 20.78 0.04 -23.59
N SER A 22 21.88 -0.66 -23.32
CA SER A 22 22.98 -0.12 -22.56
C SER A 22 23.47 1.00 -23.45
N THR A 23 22.89 2.18 -23.29
CA THR A 23 23.44 3.41 -23.83
C THR A 23 24.88 3.40 -23.39
N ALA A 24 25.79 3.25 -24.36
CA ALA A 24 27.21 3.22 -24.08
C ALA A 24 27.51 4.41 -23.16
N ALA A 25 28.19 4.13 -22.05
CA ALA A 25 28.58 5.16 -21.10
C ALA A 25 29.16 6.35 -21.89
N PRO A 26 28.66 7.58 -21.68
CA PRO A 26 29.20 8.74 -22.38
C PRO A 26 30.70 8.79 -22.10
N VAL A 27 31.50 8.85 -23.17
CA VAL A 27 32.95 8.98 -23.06
C VAL A 27 33.23 10.43 -22.69
N LEU A 28 33.51 10.66 -21.41
CA LEU A 28 33.81 11.98 -20.86
C LEU A 28 35.31 12.14 -20.66
N THR A 29 35.85 13.32 -20.97
CA THR A 29 37.26 13.67 -20.72
C THR A 29 37.40 14.44 -19.41
N PRO A 30 38.37 14.12 -18.53
CA PRO A 30 38.62 14.90 -17.32
C PRO A 30 38.73 16.41 -17.61
N GLY A 31 37.97 17.22 -16.87
CA GLY A 31 37.83 18.66 -17.04
C GLY A 31 36.65 19.11 -17.92
N GLN A 32 35.96 18.18 -18.59
CA GLN A 32 34.80 18.47 -19.44
C GLN A 32 33.62 19.05 -18.62
N ASP A 33 32.98 20.08 -19.16
CA ASP A 33 31.80 20.69 -18.55
C ASP A 33 30.58 19.77 -18.68
N VAL A 34 29.96 19.52 -17.54
CA VAL A 34 28.81 18.64 -17.40
C VAL A 34 27.76 19.31 -16.52
N SER A 35 26.50 18.87 -16.62
CA SER A 35 25.45 19.27 -15.69
C SER A 35 24.99 18.06 -14.87
N VAL A 36 24.79 18.30 -13.57
CA VAL A 36 24.35 17.29 -12.60
C VAL A 36 22.91 17.57 -12.19
N ARG A 37 22.04 16.55 -12.24
CA ARG A 37 20.64 16.69 -11.83
C ARG A 37 20.52 16.64 -10.29
N GLU A 38 19.92 17.68 -9.75
CA GLU A 38 19.61 17.88 -8.33
C GLU A 38 18.10 18.17 -8.21
N GLY A 39 17.30 17.11 -8.02
CA GLY A 39 15.85 17.21 -8.09
C GLY A 39 15.37 17.60 -9.49
N ASP A 40 14.75 18.78 -9.60
CA ASP A 40 14.22 19.34 -10.86
C ASP A 40 15.15 20.40 -11.48
N THR A 41 16.32 20.64 -10.87
CA THR A 41 17.32 21.58 -11.38
C THR A 41 18.58 20.87 -11.85
N TRP A 42 19.28 21.50 -12.80
CA TRP A 42 20.58 21.04 -13.30
C TRP A 42 21.64 22.04 -12.85
N SER A 43 22.63 21.55 -12.11
CA SER A 43 23.75 22.34 -11.59
C SER A 43 24.99 22.11 -12.46
N GLU A 44 25.75 23.16 -12.75
CA GLU A 44 27.00 23.05 -13.53
C GLU A 44 28.10 22.38 -12.71
N ALA A 45 28.88 21.50 -13.34
CA ALA A 45 30.03 20.84 -12.74
C ALA A 45 31.09 20.50 -13.81
N LYS A 46 32.26 20.04 -13.38
CA LYS A 46 33.30 19.47 -14.24
C LYS A 46 33.48 17.99 -13.96
N PHE A 47 33.55 17.18 -15.00
CA PHE A 47 33.86 15.75 -14.86
C PHE A 47 35.33 15.58 -14.42
N VAL A 48 35.58 14.75 -13.41
CA VAL A 48 36.92 14.48 -12.88
C VAL A 48 37.43 13.13 -13.36
N ARG A 49 36.71 12.05 -13.06
CA ARG A 49 37.07 10.67 -13.42
C ARG A 49 35.89 9.71 -13.27
N VAL A 50 36.02 8.51 -13.82
CA VAL A 50 35.02 7.42 -13.72
C VAL A 50 35.64 6.22 -13.00
N GLU A 51 34.86 5.56 -12.14
CA GLU A 51 35.23 4.32 -11.47
C GLU A 51 34.04 3.36 -11.48
N GLY A 52 34.14 2.28 -12.26
CA GLY A 52 33.04 1.36 -12.50
C GLY A 52 31.83 2.04 -13.16
N ARG A 53 30.72 2.14 -12.41
CA ARG A 53 29.45 2.77 -12.87
C ARG A 53 29.20 4.17 -12.29
N LYS A 54 30.17 4.74 -11.56
CA LYS A 54 30.05 6.04 -10.90
C LYS A 54 31.01 7.05 -11.54
N TYR A 55 30.57 8.30 -11.59
CA TYR A 55 31.31 9.44 -12.13
C TYR A 55 31.61 10.41 -11.00
N LEU A 56 32.86 10.81 -10.85
CA LEU A 56 33.26 11.85 -9.92
C LEU A 56 33.16 13.19 -10.66
N VAL A 57 32.39 14.12 -10.11
CA VAL A 57 32.23 15.48 -10.62
C VAL A 57 32.70 16.49 -9.58
N LYS A 58 33.15 17.67 -10.04
CA LYS A 58 33.57 18.79 -9.20
C LYS A 58 32.74 20.03 -9.49
N TYR A 59 32.11 20.59 -8.47
CA TYR A 59 31.31 21.79 -8.56
C TYR A 59 32.17 23.07 -8.53
N PRO A 60 31.62 24.23 -8.94
CA PRO A 60 32.34 25.50 -8.92
C PRO A 60 32.84 25.92 -7.52
N ASP A 61 32.18 25.48 -6.46
CA ASP A 61 32.59 25.72 -5.07
C ASP A 61 33.77 24.84 -4.61
N GLY A 62 34.22 23.92 -5.46
CA GLY A 62 35.33 23.00 -5.22
C GLY A 62 34.92 21.66 -4.60
N THR A 63 33.65 21.45 -4.26
CA THR A 63 33.16 20.17 -3.74
C THR A 63 33.15 19.08 -4.81
N GLU A 64 33.40 17.84 -4.41
CA GLU A 64 33.41 16.67 -5.29
C GLU A 64 32.34 15.65 -4.87
N GLU A 65 31.57 15.13 -5.82
CA GLU A 65 30.49 14.15 -5.57
C GLU A 65 30.59 12.97 -6.55
N TRP A 66 30.37 11.75 -6.05
CA TRP A 66 30.17 10.57 -6.88
C TRP A 66 28.70 10.42 -7.28
N ILE A 67 28.42 10.48 -8.58
CA ILE A 67 27.07 10.38 -9.15
C ILE A 67 26.95 9.21 -10.14
N THR A 68 25.73 8.83 -10.45
CA THR A 68 25.39 7.82 -11.47
C THR A 68 25.09 8.48 -12.82
N ALA A 69 25.20 7.72 -13.91
CA ALA A 69 25.06 8.23 -15.28
C ALA A 69 23.70 8.92 -15.56
N ASP A 70 22.63 8.52 -14.89
CA ASP A 70 21.29 9.09 -15.04
C ASP A 70 21.16 10.52 -14.47
N ARG A 71 22.10 10.94 -13.62
CA ARG A 71 22.18 12.31 -13.09
C ARG A 71 23.13 13.19 -13.88
N LEU A 72 23.79 12.70 -14.93
CA LEU A 72 24.86 13.40 -15.64
C LEU A 72 24.53 13.64 -17.10
N ARG A 73 24.75 14.86 -17.61
CA ARG A 73 24.72 15.17 -19.04
C ARG A 73 25.88 16.10 -19.43
N VAL A 74 26.24 16.10 -20.71
CA VAL A 74 27.22 17.07 -21.24
C VAL A 74 26.58 18.45 -21.25
N SER A 75 27.27 19.47 -20.72
CA SER A 75 26.75 20.84 -20.72
C SER A 75 26.53 21.33 -22.15
N GLY A 76 25.34 21.86 -22.43
CA GLY A 76 24.92 22.28 -23.76
C GLY A 76 24.05 21.27 -24.53
N ASP A 77 23.95 20.02 -24.05
CA ASP A 77 23.03 19.03 -24.61
C ASP A 77 21.61 19.25 -24.05
N VAL A 78 20.93 20.24 -24.62
CA VAL A 78 19.51 20.50 -24.32
C VAL A 78 18.72 19.40 -25.01
N GLY A 79 18.46 18.31 -24.27
CA GLY A 79 17.50 17.30 -24.69
C GLY A 79 16.23 17.97 -25.18
N THR A 80 15.72 17.53 -26.34
CA THR A 80 14.70 18.16 -27.19
C THR A 80 13.29 18.32 -26.57
N GLY A 81 13.16 18.55 -25.26
CA GLY A 81 11.86 18.57 -24.57
C GLY A 81 11.67 19.49 -23.36
N GLU A 82 12.67 20.25 -22.90
CA GLU A 82 12.50 21.10 -21.70
C GLU A 82 12.78 22.57 -22.00
N THR A 83 11.75 23.41 -21.86
CA THR A 83 11.85 24.88 -21.96
C THR A 83 12.15 25.47 -20.59
N SER A 84 13.22 26.25 -20.48
CA SER A 84 13.57 26.99 -19.26
C SER A 84 12.55 28.10 -18.95
N PRO A 85 12.29 28.41 -17.66
CA PRO A 85 11.33 29.44 -17.28
C PRO A 85 11.86 30.85 -17.56
N VAL A 86 11.00 31.69 -18.13
CA VAL A 86 11.23 33.10 -18.44
C VAL A 86 11.18 33.95 -17.16
N LYS A 87 12.15 34.86 -17.04
CA LYS A 87 12.27 35.89 -15.99
C LYS A 87 11.06 36.85 -16.02
N PRO A 88 10.33 37.11 -14.92
CA PRO A 88 9.19 38.02 -14.95
C PRO A 88 9.63 39.49 -14.97
N ALA A 89 8.98 40.27 -15.83
CA ALA A 89 9.10 41.72 -15.91
C ALA A 89 7.89 42.41 -15.22
N GLY A 90 8.20 43.48 -14.47
CA GLY A 90 7.40 44.67 -14.15
C GLY A 90 5.88 44.58 -13.94
N THR A 91 5.45 44.87 -12.72
CA THR A 91 4.05 45.16 -12.32
C THR A 91 3.69 46.63 -12.57
N PRO A 92 2.49 46.94 -13.11
CA PRO A 92 1.79 48.19 -12.83
C PRO A 92 0.53 47.96 -11.97
N ALA A 93 0.32 48.87 -11.03
CA ALA A 93 -0.78 48.92 -10.07
C ALA A 93 -2.10 49.36 -10.69
N ASN A 94 -3.22 48.85 -10.17
CA ASN A 94 -4.48 49.59 -10.04
C ASN A 94 -5.43 48.91 -9.03
N THR A 95 -5.85 49.69 -8.04
CA THR A 95 -6.81 49.33 -6.98
C THR A 95 -8.17 49.95 -7.31
N PRO A 96 -9.29 49.22 -7.13
CA PRO A 96 -10.59 49.86 -6.98
C PRO A 96 -11.21 49.67 -5.58
N ALA A 97 -12.08 50.62 -5.25
CA ALA A 97 -12.53 51.01 -3.92
C ALA A 97 -13.57 50.10 -3.24
N LYS A 98 -13.60 50.23 -1.91
CA LYS A 98 -14.50 49.62 -0.92
C LYS A 98 -15.83 50.40 -0.80
N PRO A 99 -16.99 49.72 -0.80
CA PRO A 99 -18.24 50.31 -0.30
C PRO A 99 -18.55 49.89 1.16
N ALA A 100 -19.24 50.78 1.87
CA ALA A 100 -19.57 50.71 3.28
C ALA A 100 -20.82 49.85 3.60
N ALA A 101 -20.91 49.42 4.87
CA ALA A 101 -21.98 48.61 5.44
C ALA A 101 -23.12 49.46 6.05
N PRO A 102 -24.35 48.91 6.14
CA PRO A 102 -25.31 49.26 7.18
C PRO A 102 -25.58 48.07 8.12
N GLY A 103 -25.79 48.37 9.40
CA GLY A 103 -26.03 47.38 10.47
C GLY A 103 -27.49 46.97 10.67
N GLY A 104 -27.70 45.98 11.54
CA GLY A 104 -29.00 45.62 12.11
C GLY A 104 -29.15 44.15 12.53
N THR A 105 -29.12 43.94 13.86
CA THR A 105 -29.93 43.02 14.72
C THR A 105 -30.09 41.51 14.41
N ALA A 106 -29.81 40.68 15.43
CA ALA A 106 -30.12 39.24 15.53
C ALA A 106 -31.62 39.00 15.88
N ILE A 107 -32.31 37.85 15.68
CA ILE A 107 -32.01 36.42 15.51
C ILE A 107 -33.15 35.81 14.64
N SER A 108 -32.85 34.89 13.70
CA SER A 108 -33.79 33.84 13.25
C SER A 108 -33.02 32.68 12.59
N LEU A 109 -33.35 31.44 12.96
CA LEU A 109 -32.75 30.18 12.47
C LEU A 109 -33.38 29.77 11.13
N GLU A 110 -32.80 30.22 10.02
CA GLU A 110 -32.95 29.62 8.68
C GLU A 110 -31.54 29.41 8.09
N GLY A 111 -31.06 28.17 8.06
CA GLY A 111 -29.64 27.85 7.83
C GLY A 111 -29.24 27.62 6.36
N PRO A 112 -28.07 28.07 5.90
CA PRO A 112 -27.59 27.88 4.53
C PRO A 112 -26.90 26.51 4.37
N PHE A 113 -27.62 25.47 3.97
CA PHE A 113 -26.98 24.23 3.50
C PHE A 113 -26.24 24.53 2.19
N ALA A 114 -24.94 24.25 2.15
CA ALA A 114 -24.22 24.23 0.89
C ALA A 114 -24.40 22.85 0.26
N GLU A 115 -25.22 22.77 -0.79
CA GLU A 115 -25.24 21.60 -1.65
C GLU A 115 -23.96 21.59 -2.49
N ILE A 116 -23.20 20.51 -2.38
CA ILE A 116 -22.10 20.23 -3.29
C ILE A 116 -22.58 19.13 -4.22
N GLU A 117 -22.83 19.52 -5.46
CA GLU A 117 -23.13 18.58 -6.51
C GLU A 117 -21.85 17.84 -6.92
N LEU A 118 -21.87 16.52 -6.76
CA LEU A 118 -20.76 15.64 -7.15
C LEU A 118 -21.00 15.19 -8.58
N ARG A 119 -20.13 15.62 -9.51
CA ARG A 119 -20.22 15.26 -10.93
C ARG A 119 -18.94 14.58 -11.37
N ALA A 120 -19.04 13.41 -11.98
CA ALA A 120 -17.88 12.79 -12.62
C ALA A 120 -17.31 13.74 -13.68
N LEU A 121 -16.11 14.29 -13.45
CA LEU A 121 -15.43 15.12 -14.44
C LEU A 121 -14.95 14.22 -15.59
N LYS A 122 -15.16 14.66 -16.83
CA LYS A 122 -14.64 13.95 -18.00
C LYS A 122 -13.13 14.15 -18.10
N GLY A 123 -12.38 13.13 -17.67
CA GLY A 123 -10.95 13.00 -17.90
C GLY A 123 -10.08 13.63 -16.80
N VAL A 124 -9.16 12.85 -16.26
CA VAL A 124 -7.97 13.37 -15.54
C VAL A 124 -6.83 13.28 -16.54
N ASP A 125 -6.23 14.41 -16.90
CA ASP A 125 -5.10 14.43 -17.83
C ASP A 125 -3.91 13.65 -17.25
N LYS A 126 -3.39 12.69 -18.02
CA LYS A 126 -2.34 11.72 -17.60
C LYS A 126 -0.92 12.31 -17.47
N ARG A 127 -0.74 13.61 -17.20
CA ARG A 127 0.59 14.23 -17.27
C ARG A 127 1.07 14.76 -15.92
N ALA A 128 1.76 13.89 -15.16
CA ALA A 128 2.87 14.23 -14.27
C ALA A 128 3.51 12.96 -13.69
N SER A 129 4.61 12.48 -14.27
CA SER A 129 5.50 11.52 -13.59
C SER A 129 6.54 12.31 -12.79
N GLY A 130 6.27 12.55 -11.51
CA GLY A 130 7.23 13.15 -10.58
C GLY A 130 7.54 12.17 -9.46
N VAL A 131 8.81 12.04 -9.10
CA VAL A 131 9.24 11.25 -7.92
C VAL A 131 9.02 12.13 -6.69
N ILE A 132 8.11 11.73 -5.80
CA ILE A 132 7.96 12.38 -4.48
C ILE A 132 8.98 11.75 -3.54
N ALA A 133 9.99 12.52 -3.14
CA ALA A 133 10.86 12.15 -2.03
C ALA A 133 10.21 12.62 -0.72
N VAL A 134 9.67 11.68 0.05
CA VAL A 134 9.23 11.98 1.43
C VAL A 134 10.48 12.10 2.28
N LYS A 135 10.77 13.29 2.80
CA LYS A 135 11.90 13.49 3.72
C LYS A 135 11.58 12.79 5.05
N PRO A 136 12.39 11.84 5.53
CA PRO A 136 12.23 11.27 6.85
C PRO A 136 12.37 12.39 7.90
N THR A 137 11.44 12.46 8.86
CA THR A 137 11.64 13.31 10.04
C THR A 137 12.68 12.64 10.94
N THR A 138 13.78 13.34 11.22
CA THR A 138 14.98 12.77 11.85
C THR A 138 14.91 12.78 13.37
N ARG A 139 14.89 11.59 13.98
CA ARG A 139 15.68 11.09 15.14
C ARG A 139 14.94 9.87 15.74
N PRO A 140 15.62 8.77 16.10
CA PRO A 140 14.99 7.74 16.92
C PRO A 140 14.78 8.33 18.32
N SER A 141 13.50 8.58 18.66
CA SER A 141 13.09 8.82 20.03
C SER A 141 13.23 7.53 20.84
N ALA A 142 13.11 7.61 22.16
CA ALA A 142 13.18 6.44 23.05
C ALA A 142 12.35 5.26 22.51
N ALA A 143 12.81 4.02 22.76
CA ALA A 143 12.15 2.79 22.29
C ALA A 143 10.67 2.71 22.69
N PHE A 144 10.30 3.42 23.76
CA PHE A 144 8.94 3.60 24.22
C PHE A 144 8.75 5.05 24.72
N THR A 145 7.63 5.65 24.36
CA THR A 145 7.18 6.94 24.90
C THR A 145 5.71 6.83 25.28
N ASP A 146 5.40 7.07 26.56
CA ASP A 146 4.02 7.25 27.01
C ASP A 146 3.55 8.65 26.60
N LEU A 147 2.49 8.69 25.80
CA LEU A 147 1.86 9.91 25.28
C LEU A 147 0.54 10.21 26.01
N THR A 148 0.23 9.45 27.05
CA THR A 148 -0.89 9.72 27.95
C THR A 148 -0.64 11.08 28.60
N PRO A 149 -1.53 12.07 28.46
CA PRO A 149 -1.38 13.36 29.12
C PRO A 149 -1.16 13.15 30.63
N SER A 150 -0.32 13.99 31.26
CA SER A 150 -0.05 13.89 32.70
C SER A 150 -1.30 14.09 33.56
N ALA A 151 -2.30 14.83 33.05
CA ALA A 151 -3.63 14.94 33.63
C ALA A 151 -4.50 13.67 33.46
N GLY A 152 -3.96 12.64 32.81
CA GLY A 152 -4.69 11.51 32.24
C GLY A 152 -5.31 11.87 30.89
N VAL A 153 -5.53 10.85 30.06
CA VAL A 153 -6.49 10.98 28.96
C VAL A 153 -7.88 11.10 29.62
N PRO A 154 -8.65 12.17 29.39
CA PRO A 154 -9.91 12.41 30.12
C PRO A 154 -11.05 11.45 29.72
N PHE A 155 -10.78 10.49 28.84
CA PHE A 155 -11.75 9.53 28.34
C PHE A 155 -11.41 8.10 28.74
N THR A 156 -12.45 7.34 29.10
CA THR A 156 -12.39 5.93 29.46
C THR A 156 -11.96 5.05 28.29
N ARG A 157 -12.18 5.50 27.04
CA ARG A 157 -11.91 4.74 25.82
C ARG A 157 -11.53 5.69 24.67
N VAL A 158 -10.49 5.35 23.91
CA VAL A 158 -10.18 6.02 22.63
C VAL A 158 -10.99 5.35 21.53
N GLU A 159 -11.80 6.12 20.80
CA GLU A 159 -12.60 5.65 19.68
C GLU A 159 -11.84 5.67 18.35
N GLU A 160 -10.97 6.65 18.15
CA GLU A 160 -10.26 6.80 16.87
C GLU A 160 -8.91 7.50 17.05
N LEU A 161 -7.95 7.15 16.19
CA LEU A 161 -6.69 7.87 16.02
C LEU A 161 -6.67 8.46 14.63
N ILE A 162 -6.60 9.80 14.53
CA ILE A 162 -6.66 10.53 13.28
C ILE A 162 -5.33 11.25 13.06
N ILE A 163 -4.63 10.97 11.96
CA ILE A 163 -3.42 11.71 11.57
C ILE A 163 -3.85 13.01 10.88
N CYS A 164 -3.26 14.15 11.25
CA CYS A 164 -3.44 15.42 10.55
C CYS A 164 -2.50 15.52 9.35
N PRO A 165 -2.98 15.39 8.09
CA PRO A 165 -2.10 15.25 6.93
C PRO A 165 -1.29 16.51 6.60
N ASP A 166 -1.85 17.67 6.90
CA ASP A 166 -1.25 18.98 6.67
C ASP A 166 -0.30 19.43 7.79
N THR A 167 -0.33 18.75 8.93
CA THR A 167 0.59 18.96 10.05
C THR A 167 1.26 17.64 10.44
N PRO A 168 2.22 17.14 9.62
CA PRO A 168 2.90 15.88 9.89
C PRO A 168 3.49 15.86 11.30
N GLY A 169 3.16 14.82 12.07
CA GLY A 169 3.57 14.70 13.46
C GLY A 169 2.48 15.05 14.48
N ILE A 170 1.32 15.54 14.05
CA ILE A 170 0.16 15.64 14.94
C ILE A 170 -0.79 14.47 14.74
N VAL A 171 -1.17 13.84 15.85
CA VAL A 171 -2.24 12.84 15.90
C VAL A 171 -3.34 13.32 16.85
N VAL A 172 -4.59 13.21 16.41
CA VAL A 172 -5.76 13.50 17.23
C VAL A 172 -6.34 12.19 17.73
N ALA A 173 -6.25 11.97 19.04
CA ALA A 173 -6.96 10.89 19.71
C ALA A 173 -8.38 11.35 20.03
N VAL A 174 -9.37 10.67 19.47
CA VAL A 174 -10.79 10.94 19.70
C VAL A 174 -11.28 10.01 20.79
N GLY A 175 -11.77 10.58 21.89
CA GLY A 175 -12.32 9.81 22.99
C GLY A 175 -13.77 9.40 22.76
N GLY A 176 -14.23 8.43 23.56
CA GLY A 176 -15.62 8.03 23.60
C GLY A 176 -16.54 9.17 24.01
N ARG A 177 -17.69 9.27 23.35
CA ARG A 177 -18.68 10.32 23.57
C ARG A 177 -19.22 10.28 25.00
N GLN A 178 -19.36 11.46 25.63
CA GLN A 178 -19.92 11.67 26.96
C GLN A 178 -21.08 12.67 26.88
N GLY A 179 -22.31 12.16 26.72
CA GLY A 179 -23.45 13.03 26.40
C GLY A 179 -23.27 13.66 25.02
N ASP A 180 -23.25 14.98 24.91
CA ASP A 180 -23.01 15.70 23.64
C ASP A 180 -21.57 16.13 23.44
N VAL A 181 -20.70 15.76 24.36
CA VAL A 181 -19.30 16.14 24.34
C VAL A 181 -18.45 14.98 23.87
N THR A 182 -17.65 15.21 22.83
CA THR A 182 -16.62 14.31 22.35
C THR A 182 -15.26 14.91 22.70
N PRO A 183 -14.51 14.33 23.65
CA PRO A 183 -13.19 14.83 24.00
C PRO A 183 -12.16 14.49 22.91
N LEU A 184 -11.22 15.39 22.69
CA LEU A 184 -10.11 15.22 21.77
C LEU A 184 -8.80 15.49 22.50
N THR A 185 -7.78 14.73 22.15
CA THR A 185 -6.40 14.99 22.59
C THR A 185 -5.51 15.13 21.37
N CYS A 186 -4.98 16.32 21.13
CA CYS A 186 -4.06 16.64 20.05
C CYS A 186 -2.63 16.40 20.53
N ILE A 187 -2.00 15.36 20.01
CA ILE A 187 -0.69 14.87 20.43
C ILE A 187 0.34 15.28 19.37
N ASP A 188 1.32 16.07 19.75
CA ASP A 188 2.53 16.28 18.96
C ASP A 188 3.52 15.15 19.24
N ILE A 189 3.72 14.25 18.26
CA ILE A 189 4.59 13.08 18.43
C ILE A 189 6.07 13.47 18.57
N ASN A 190 6.46 14.64 18.08
CA ASN A 190 7.83 15.14 18.19
C ASN A 190 8.05 15.83 19.54
N THR A 191 6.98 16.38 20.12
CA THR A 191 7.00 17.08 21.40
C THR A 191 5.83 16.63 22.30
N PRO A 192 5.81 15.36 22.77
CA PRO A 192 4.67 14.81 23.51
C PRO A 192 4.20 15.62 24.72
N ALA A 193 5.12 16.33 25.37
CA ALA A 193 4.83 17.22 26.49
C ALA A 193 3.87 18.37 26.12
N ASN A 194 3.76 18.72 24.83
CA ASN A 194 2.89 19.79 24.31
C ASN A 194 1.50 19.29 23.91
N THR A 195 1.04 18.18 24.50
CA THR A 195 -0.28 17.62 24.20
C THR A 195 -1.39 18.57 24.67
N GLU A 196 -2.34 18.88 23.77
CA GLU A 196 -3.47 19.76 24.05
C GLU A 196 -4.76 18.94 24.13
N SER A 197 -5.56 19.16 25.19
CA SER A 197 -6.89 18.57 25.31
C SER A 197 -7.96 19.57 24.88
N ARG A 198 -8.90 19.12 24.06
CA ARG A 198 -10.03 19.90 23.55
C ARG A 198 -11.32 19.12 23.71
N ALA A 199 -12.46 19.77 23.53
CA ALA A 199 -13.77 19.14 23.60
C ALA A 199 -14.67 19.69 22.50
N LEU A 200 -15.27 18.81 21.71
CA LEU A 200 -16.29 19.15 20.74
C LEU A 200 -17.67 18.89 21.36
N THR A 201 -18.52 19.90 21.41
CA THR A 201 -19.93 19.72 21.82
C THR A 201 -20.81 19.65 20.56
N ALA A 202 -21.20 18.44 20.17
CA ALA A 202 -22.06 18.20 19.02
C ALA A 202 -22.94 16.94 19.24
N HIS A 203 -24.26 17.14 19.29
CA HIS A 203 -25.24 16.09 19.57
C HIS A 203 -25.36 15.08 18.42
N GLU A 204 -25.01 13.81 18.66
CA GLU A 204 -25.08 12.72 17.67
C GLU A 204 -24.16 12.90 16.47
N HIS A 205 -22.97 13.44 16.73
CA HIS A 205 -21.91 13.57 15.73
C HIS A 205 -20.71 12.69 16.06
N ARG A 206 -20.19 12.00 15.04
CA ARG A 206 -18.90 11.32 15.08
C ARG A 206 -17.84 12.14 14.33
N ILE A 207 -16.68 12.34 14.95
CA ILE A 207 -15.51 12.93 14.27
C ILE A 207 -14.97 11.91 13.27
N VAL A 208 -14.74 12.31 12.03
CA VAL A 208 -14.28 11.43 10.94
C VAL A 208 -12.90 11.81 10.41
N THR A 209 -12.47 13.07 10.56
CA THR A 209 -11.12 13.52 10.16
C THR A 209 -10.78 14.86 10.81
N ALA A 210 -9.49 15.21 10.82
CA ALA A 210 -8.96 16.44 11.40
C ALA A 210 -7.79 17.00 10.56
N ALA A 211 -7.57 18.32 10.62
CA ALA A 211 -6.45 19.04 10.01
C ALA A 211 -6.05 20.25 10.89
N ASP A 212 -4.99 20.96 10.51
CA ASP A 212 -4.43 22.11 11.23
C ASP A 212 -4.19 21.79 12.71
N ALA A 213 -3.42 20.73 12.96
CA ALA A 213 -3.18 20.21 14.31
C ALA A 213 -4.47 19.96 15.12
N GLY A 214 -5.50 19.44 14.45
CA GLY A 214 -6.82 19.19 15.03
C GLY A 214 -7.67 20.43 15.28
N ARG A 215 -7.22 21.64 14.91
CA ARG A 215 -8.03 22.85 15.03
C ARG A 215 -9.23 22.82 14.13
N VAL A 216 -9.12 22.14 12.99
CA VAL A 216 -10.24 21.92 12.08
C VAL A 216 -10.62 20.45 12.14
N VAL A 217 -11.88 20.16 12.46
CA VAL A 217 -12.41 18.79 12.46
C VAL A 217 -13.63 18.69 11.59
N VAL A 218 -13.81 17.53 10.96
CA VAL A 218 -15.03 17.19 10.24
C VAL A 218 -15.76 16.11 11.02
N THR A 219 -17.06 16.29 11.15
CA THR A 219 -17.95 15.30 11.75
C THR A 219 -19.01 14.86 10.79
N ARG A 220 -19.59 13.69 11.07
CA ARG A 220 -20.76 13.13 10.39
C ARG A 220 -21.83 12.82 11.44
N PRO A 221 -23.10 13.19 11.21
CA PRO A 221 -24.20 12.73 12.06
C PRO A 221 -24.26 11.20 12.11
N GLU A 222 -24.56 10.64 13.28
CA GLU A 222 -24.71 9.20 13.50
C GLU A 222 -26.04 8.66 12.96
N SER A 223 -27.01 9.55 12.71
CA SER A 223 -28.28 9.19 12.08
C SER A 223 -28.06 8.50 10.73
N PHE A 224 -28.72 7.36 10.57
CA PHE A 224 -28.56 6.52 9.39
C PHE A 224 -28.94 7.29 8.12
N GLY A 225 -28.04 7.32 7.14
CA GLY A 225 -28.28 7.96 5.84
C GLY A 225 -27.91 9.44 5.75
N SER A 226 -27.33 10.05 6.79
CA SER A 226 -26.84 11.44 6.69
C SER A 226 -25.76 11.59 5.62
N GLN A 227 -26.00 12.51 4.69
CA GLN A 227 -25.09 12.90 3.61
C GLN A 227 -24.34 14.20 3.94
N THR A 228 -24.55 14.72 5.15
CA THR A 228 -24.02 16.02 5.55
C THR A 228 -22.77 15.82 6.39
N LEU A 229 -21.70 16.52 6.02
CA LEU A 229 -20.50 16.66 6.83
C LEU A 229 -20.47 18.06 7.44
N HIS A 230 -20.12 18.15 8.72
CA HIS A 230 -20.05 19.41 9.45
C HIS A 230 -18.58 19.72 9.72
N LEU A 231 -18.14 20.89 9.28
CA LEU A 231 -16.78 21.40 9.48
C LEU A 231 -16.78 22.34 10.69
N TRP A 232 -15.95 22.02 11.66
CA TRP A 232 -15.79 22.76 12.89
C TRP A 232 -14.39 23.34 12.97
N GLU A 233 -14.25 24.53 13.57
CA GLU A 233 -12.97 25.19 13.81
C GLU A 233 -12.84 25.58 15.28
N TYR A 234 -11.69 25.29 15.87
CA TYR A 234 -11.38 25.58 17.26
C TYR A 234 -10.86 27.01 17.41
N LEU A 235 -11.65 27.86 18.06
CA LEU A 235 -11.34 29.27 18.31
C LEU A 235 -11.72 29.62 19.74
N ASP A 236 -10.92 30.45 20.39
CA ASP A 236 -11.21 30.98 21.72
C ASP A 236 -11.57 29.90 22.76
N GLY A 237 -10.96 28.71 22.64
CA GLY A 237 -11.16 27.58 23.55
C GLY A 237 -12.35 26.68 23.24
N GLN A 238 -13.07 26.88 22.12
CA GLN A 238 -14.24 26.07 21.75
C GLN A 238 -14.31 25.78 20.25
N TYR A 239 -14.96 24.67 19.87
CA TYR A 239 -15.25 24.39 18.46
C TYR A 239 -16.51 25.13 18.02
N HIS A 240 -16.38 25.90 16.95
CA HIS A 240 -17.49 26.59 16.29
C HIS A 240 -17.80 25.91 14.96
N LEU A 241 -19.09 25.65 14.71
CA LEU A 241 -19.54 25.15 13.42
C LEU A 241 -19.28 26.22 12.35
N ARG A 242 -18.42 25.92 11.37
CA ARG A 242 -18.07 26.83 10.28
C ARG A 242 -18.90 26.61 9.04
N ALA A 243 -19.16 25.36 8.70
CA ALA A 243 -19.88 25.01 7.48
C ALA A 243 -20.52 23.63 7.57
N ASN A 244 -21.61 23.46 6.80
CA ASN A 244 -22.26 22.18 6.54
C ASN A 244 -22.17 21.89 5.05
N TYR A 245 -21.75 20.69 4.70
CA TYR A 245 -21.59 20.23 3.34
C TYR A 245 -22.52 19.04 3.09
N THR A 246 -23.55 19.22 2.29
CA THR A 246 -24.44 18.14 1.86
C THR A 246 -24.00 17.66 0.49
N PHE A 247 -23.60 16.39 0.39
CA PHE A 247 -23.12 15.80 -0.85
C PHE A 247 -24.28 15.19 -1.64
N VAL A 248 -24.56 15.75 -2.81
CA VAL A 248 -25.58 15.21 -3.72
C VAL A 248 -24.86 14.41 -4.79
N ALA A 249 -24.89 13.07 -4.67
CA ALA A 249 -24.39 12.15 -5.68
C ALA A 249 -25.55 11.50 -6.45
N GLU A 250 -25.41 11.39 -7.78
CA GLU A 250 -26.34 10.63 -8.62
C GLU A 250 -26.20 9.12 -8.35
N GLY A 251 -27.18 8.50 -7.69
CA GLY A 251 -27.16 7.04 -7.46
C GLY A 251 -27.90 6.56 -6.20
N LYS A 252 -27.95 5.23 -6.02
CA LYS A 252 -28.66 4.54 -4.92
C LYS A 252 -27.87 4.48 -3.60
N ASN A 253 -26.55 4.70 -3.62
CA ASN A 253 -25.72 4.79 -2.40
C ASN A 253 -25.19 6.21 -2.24
N ARG A 254 -25.84 6.97 -1.36
CA ARG A 254 -25.56 8.40 -1.16
C ARG A 254 -24.78 8.71 0.11
N ARG A 255 -24.35 7.70 0.86
CA ARG A 255 -23.60 7.90 2.12
C ARG A 255 -22.14 8.18 1.78
N SER A 256 -21.55 9.18 2.44
CA SER A 256 -20.09 9.27 2.49
C SER A 256 -19.58 8.11 3.33
N ASP A 257 -18.86 7.19 2.72
CA ASP A 257 -18.28 6.04 3.41
C ASP A 257 -17.10 6.52 4.28
N GLU A 258 -16.32 7.45 3.73
CA GLU A 258 -15.07 7.94 4.28
C GLU A 258 -14.86 9.41 3.90
N ALA A 259 -14.22 10.18 4.78
CA ALA A 259 -13.85 11.57 4.53
C ALA A 259 -12.50 11.86 5.18
N ILE A 260 -11.59 12.48 4.42
CA ILE A 260 -10.23 12.79 4.85
C ILE A 260 -9.92 14.25 4.53
N LEU A 261 -9.64 15.03 5.57
CA LEU A 261 -9.30 16.44 5.47
C LEU A 261 -7.80 16.54 5.18
N LEU A 262 -7.45 16.79 3.92
CA LEU A 262 -6.05 16.88 3.48
C LEU A 262 -5.40 18.20 3.93
N SER A 263 -6.22 19.23 4.12
CA SER A 263 -5.88 20.53 4.68
C SER A 263 -7.18 21.23 5.10
N PRO A 264 -7.14 22.40 5.77
CA PRO A 264 -8.35 23.15 6.15
C PRO A 264 -9.23 23.55 4.96
N THR A 265 -8.75 23.38 3.73
CA THR A 265 -9.41 23.82 2.51
C THR A 265 -9.60 22.72 1.49
N ARG A 266 -9.16 21.49 1.79
CA ARG A 266 -9.17 20.36 0.86
C ARG A 266 -9.72 19.13 1.56
N LEU A 267 -10.87 18.66 1.08
CA LEU A 267 -11.53 17.48 1.59
C LEU A 267 -11.57 16.41 0.51
N LEU A 268 -11.10 15.22 0.83
CA LEU A 268 -11.28 14.02 0.04
C LEU A 268 -12.47 13.26 0.61
N VAL A 269 -13.50 13.02 -0.19
CA VAL A 269 -14.71 12.29 0.22
C VAL A 269 -14.87 11.06 -0.64
N ARG A 270 -15.12 9.92 -0.01
CA ARG A 270 -15.58 8.72 -0.70
C ARG A 270 -17.09 8.60 -0.58
N SER A 271 -17.79 8.48 -1.69
CA SER A 271 -19.24 8.29 -1.75
C SER A 271 -19.60 7.32 -2.86
N GLY A 272 -20.34 6.26 -2.55
CA GLY A 272 -20.80 5.29 -3.55
C GLY A 272 -19.68 4.50 -4.26
N GLY A 273 -18.51 4.37 -3.63
CA GLY A 273 -17.34 3.73 -4.25
C GLY A 273 -16.57 4.63 -5.22
N ASP A 274 -16.87 5.92 -5.23
CA ASP A 274 -16.13 6.94 -5.96
C ASP A 274 -15.46 7.92 -4.98
N ASN A 275 -14.37 8.54 -5.42
CA ASN A 275 -13.59 9.47 -4.59
C ASN A 275 -13.53 10.85 -5.23
N PHE A 276 -13.84 11.87 -4.43
CA PHE A 276 -13.98 13.26 -4.85
C PHE A 276 -13.05 14.15 -4.04
N LEU A 277 -12.22 14.92 -4.71
CA LEU A 277 -11.41 15.96 -4.08
C LEU A 277 -12.15 17.30 -4.20
N ILE A 278 -12.34 17.98 -3.07
CA ILE A 278 -13.23 19.13 -2.94
C ILE A 278 -12.47 20.31 -2.35
N ASP A 279 -12.61 21.47 -2.97
CA ASP A 279 -12.19 22.75 -2.42
C ASP A 279 -13.28 23.25 -1.46
N LEU A 280 -12.99 23.27 -0.16
CA LEU A 280 -13.96 23.70 0.85
C LEU A 280 -14.24 25.21 0.81
N ARG A 281 -13.32 26.03 0.28
CA ARG A 281 -13.50 27.49 0.15
C ARG A 281 -14.42 27.81 -1.01
N THR A 282 -14.15 27.23 -2.17
CA THR A 282 -14.96 27.48 -3.38
C THR A 282 -16.19 26.60 -3.48
N ARG A 283 -16.28 25.56 -2.62
CA ARG A 283 -17.34 24.55 -2.59
C ARG A 283 -17.46 23.79 -3.91
N LYS A 284 -16.33 23.66 -4.62
CA LYS A 284 -16.26 23.01 -5.92
C LYS A 284 -15.46 21.72 -5.83
N GLN A 285 -15.92 20.73 -6.57
CA GLN A 285 -15.12 19.56 -6.89
C GLN A 285 -13.92 19.97 -7.74
N ILE A 286 -12.72 19.57 -7.31
CA ILE A 286 -11.45 19.79 -8.00
C ILE A 286 -11.14 18.61 -8.91
N ALA A 287 -11.24 17.39 -8.36
CA ALA A 287 -10.86 16.16 -9.05
C ALA A 287 -11.76 15.00 -8.63
N PHE A 288 -11.74 13.94 -9.44
CA PHE A 288 -12.53 12.74 -9.25
C PHE A 288 -11.76 11.50 -9.69
N ILE A 289 -11.91 10.41 -8.94
CA ILE A 289 -11.43 9.10 -9.34
C ILE A 289 -12.40 7.99 -8.90
N GLN A 290 -12.79 7.16 -9.84
CA GLN A 290 -13.50 5.92 -9.56
C GLN A 290 -12.52 4.86 -9.07
N SER A 291 -12.55 4.58 -7.77
CA SER A 291 -11.64 3.64 -7.10
C SER A 291 -12.23 3.18 -5.76
N GLY A 292 -11.81 2.01 -5.27
CA GLY A 292 -12.23 1.44 -4.00
C GLY A 292 -11.66 2.18 -2.79
N ASP A 293 -11.26 1.40 -1.78
CA ASP A 293 -10.73 1.95 -0.53
C ASP A 293 -9.57 2.92 -0.77
N ILE A 294 -9.51 3.94 0.08
CA ILE A 294 -8.45 4.93 0.07
C ILE A 294 -7.64 4.79 1.36
N LYS A 295 -6.33 4.99 1.28
CA LYS A 295 -5.54 5.33 2.46
C LYS A 295 -4.63 6.50 2.17
N LEU A 296 -4.54 7.40 3.13
CA LEU A 296 -3.58 8.48 3.12
C LEU A 296 -2.34 8.04 3.90
N HIS A 297 -1.18 8.16 3.29
CA HIS A 297 0.09 7.98 4.00
C HIS A 297 0.23 9.03 5.10
N ALA A 298 0.86 8.66 6.22
CA ALA A 298 0.96 9.52 7.40
C ALA A 298 1.69 10.86 7.14
N SER A 299 2.49 10.95 6.07
CA SER A 299 3.11 12.21 5.64
C SER A 299 2.12 13.19 4.99
N GLY A 300 0.90 12.75 4.66
CA GLY A 300 -0.08 13.55 3.92
C GLY A 300 0.26 13.81 2.45
N GLN A 301 1.38 13.25 1.95
CA GLN A 301 1.89 13.52 0.61
C GLN A 301 1.55 12.43 -0.42
N ILE A 302 1.09 11.26 0.04
CA ILE A 302 0.81 10.13 -0.82
C ILE A 302 -0.56 9.55 -0.47
N LEU A 303 -1.39 9.41 -1.49
CA LEU A 303 -2.67 8.73 -1.41
C LEU A 303 -2.57 7.38 -2.12
N LEU A 304 -3.15 6.35 -1.53
CA LEU A 304 -3.25 5.04 -2.14
C LEU A 304 -4.71 4.71 -2.37
N THR A 305 -5.03 4.13 -3.52
CA THR A 305 -6.36 3.60 -3.79
C THR A 305 -6.30 2.41 -4.74
N SER A 306 -7.42 1.72 -4.96
CA SER A 306 -7.49 0.57 -5.89
C SER A 306 -8.52 0.81 -6.98
N LYS A 307 -8.16 0.60 -8.24
CA LYS A 307 -9.08 0.65 -9.38
C LYS A 307 -9.10 -0.72 -10.07
N GLY A 308 -10.12 -1.52 -9.76
CA GLY A 308 -10.23 -2.90 -10.25
C GLY A 308 -9.17 -3.83 -9.64
N ARG A 309 -8.12 -4.14 -10.40
CA ARG A 309 -6.96 -4.95 -9.97
C ARG A 309 -5.65 -4.16 -9.89
N THR A 310 -5.73 -2.86 -10.13
CA THR A 310 -4.57 -1.97 -10.14
C THR A 310 -4.63 -1.11 -8.90
N ASN A 311 -3.57 -1.13 -8.09
CA ASN A 311 -3.40 -0.16 -7.02
C ASN A 311 -2.77 1.10 -7.62
N LEU A 312 -3.32 2.25 -7.26
CA LEU A 312 -2.88 3.56 -7.72
C LEU A 312 -2.25 4.29 -6.55
N VAL A 313 -1.10 4.91 -6.82
CA VAL A 313 -0.45 5.84 -5.92
C VAL A 313 -0.67 7.23 -6.49
N LEU A 314 -1.34 8.10 -5.75
CA LEU A 314 -1.77 9.42 -6.20
C LEU A 314 -1.16 10.51 -5.33
N ARG A 315 -1.02 11.70 -5.91
CA ARG A 315 -0.74 12.92 -5.14
C ARG A 315 -2.05 13.45 -4.55
N PRO A 316 -2.17 13.65 -3.23
CA PRO A 316 -3.43 14.08 -2.61
C PRO A 316 -3.94 15.45 -3.09
N SER A 317 -3.05 16.37 -3.47
CA SER A 317 -3.42 17.76 -3.81
C SER A 317 -4.24 17.91 -5.09
N ASP A 318 -4.11 16.97 -6.03
CA ASP A 318 -4.71 17.03 -7.36
C ASP A 318 -5.20 15.65 -7.87
N LEU A 319 -5.00 14.58 -7.09
CA LEU A 319 -5.24 13.18 -7.46
C LEU A 319 -4.44 12.71 -8.70
N ALA A 320 -3.33 13.36 -9.02
CA ALA A 320 -2.46 12.93 -10.12
C ALA A 320 -1.86 11.55 -9.83
N ILE A 321 -1.89 10.65 -10.83
CA ILE A 321 -1.31 9.31 -10.72
C ILE A 321 0.22 9.40 -10.72
N LEU A 322 0.84 9.07 -9.60
CA LEU A 322 2.29 8.99 -9.41
C LEU A 322 2.81 7.61 -9.85
N ALA A 323 2.09 6.55 -9.53
CA ALA A 323 2.45 5.18 -9.91
C ALA A 323 1.22 4.27 -10.02
N GLU A 324 1.38 3.22 -10.82
CA GLU A 324 0.45 2.10 -10.92
C GLU A 324 1.18 0.82 -10.48
N LEU A 325 0.55 0.07 -9.59
CA LEU A 325 1.05 -1.18 -9.02
C LEU A 325 0.09 -2.30 -9.43
N GLY A 326 0.62 -3.34 -10.09
CA GLY A 326 -0.18 -4.45 -10.58
C GLY A 326 -0.62 -5.42 -9.48
N ASN A 327 -1.70 -6.18 -9.75
CA ASN A 327 -2.16 -7.35 -8.99
C ASN A 327 -2.55 -7.11 -7.51
N GLY A 328 -3.06 -5.93 -7.17
CA GLY A 328 -3.53 -5.64 -5.81
C GLY A 328 -5.04 -5.81 -5.66
N GLN A 329 -5.48 -6.47 -4.59
CA GLN A 329 -6.87 -6.39 -4.10
C GLN A 329 -6.92 -6.31 -2.56
N SER A 330 -7.90 -5.57 -2.04
CA SER A 330 -8.31 -5.50 -0.62
C SER A 330 -7.45 -4.73 0.38
N SER A 331 -6.10 -4.73 0.31
CA SER A 331 -5.31 -4.00 1.30
C SER A 331 -3.96 -3.51 0.75
N PHE A 332 -3.48 -2.40 1.29
CA PHE A 332 -2.17 -1.84 0.96
C PHE A 332 -1.61 -1.01 2.12
N SER A 333 -0.30 -0.79 2.10
CA SER A 333 0.43 0.10 3.02
C SER A 333 1.63 0.69 2.30
N ILE A 334 2.06 1.89 2.71
CA ILE A 334 3.37 2.44 2.35
C ILE A 334 4.23 2.44 3.61
N ASP A 335 5.55 2.29 3.45
CA ASP A 335 6.49 2.39 4.57
C ASP A 335 6.66 3.85 5.02
N PRO A 336 7.14 4.12 6.24
CA PRO A 336 7.27 5.48 6.76
C PRO A 336 8.05 6.44 5.85
N THR A 337 8.99 5.92 5.07
CA THR A 337 9.83 6.69 4.15
C THR A 337 9.16 7.01 2.81
N GLY A 338 7.99 6.46 2.51
CA GLY A 338 7.35 6.62 1.20
C GLY A 338 8.02 5.86 0.05
N THR A 339 9.00 5.00 0.33
CA THR A 339 9.86 4.36 -0.68
C THR A 339 9.29 3.01 -1.15
N TYR A 340 8.65 2.27 -0.25
CA TYR A 340 8.14 0.93 -0.46
C TYR A 340 6.64 0.90 -0.26
N VAL A 341 6.00 0.00 -1.00
CA VAL A 341 4.56 -0.24 -0.94
C VAL A 341 4.30 -1.72 -0.82
N ALA A 342 3.44 -2.07 0.13
CA ALA A 342 2.89 -3.40 0.30
C ALA A 342 1.48 -3.45 -0.30
N ALA A 343 1.19 -4.49 -1.07
CA ALA A 343 -0.12 -4.76 -1.63
C ALA A 343 -0.55 -6.18 -1.27
N GLY A 344 -1.69 -6.29 -0.58
CA GLY A 344 -2.34 -7.55 -0.27
C GLY A 344 -3.24 -8.01 -1.41
N ASN A 345 -3.63 -9.28 -1.38
CA ASN A 345 -4.72 -9.83 -2.21
C ASN A 345 -5.64 -10.78 -1.42
N GLY A 346 -5.67 -10.65 -0.09
CA GLY A 346 -6.41 -11.54 0.80
C GLY A 346 -5.56 -12.67 1.38
N ARG A 347 -4.61 -13.23 0.61
CA ARG A 347 -3.81 -14.41 1.04
C ARG A 347 -2.31 -14.26 0.87
N SER A 348 -1.88 -13.24 0.14
CA SER A 348 -0.48 -12.89 0.00
C SER A 348 -0.31 -11.38 0.07
N VAL A 349 0.89 -10.96 0.43
CA VAL A 349 1.35 -9.57 0.38
C VAL A 349 2.56 -9.52 -0.52
N THR A 350 2.56 -8.63 -1.49
CA THR A 350 3.76 -8.29 -2.28
C THR A 350 4.28 -6.94 -1.81
N VAL A 351 5.59 -6.80 -1.72
CA VAL A 351 6.26 -5.54 -1.41
C VAL A 351 7.11 -5.15 -2.60
N GLY A 352 7.05 -3.88 -2.98
CA GLY A 352 7.85 -3.34 -4.07
C GLY A 352 8.29 -1.92 -3.81
N LYS A 353 9.35 -1.51 -4.50
CA LYS A 353 9.87 -0.14 -4.48
C LYS A 353 9.02 0.73 -5.40
N LEU A 354 8.47 1.82 -4.86
CA LEU A 354 7.52 2.68 -5.55
C LEU A 354 8.13 3.34 -6.81
N ALA A 355 9.34 3.88 -6.68
CA ALA A 355 10.01 4.60 -7.77
C ALA A 355 10.38 3.71 -8.96
N THR A 356 10.86 2.49 -8.71
CA THR A 356 11.33 1.58 -9.77
C THR A 356 10.29 0.54 -10.19
N LYS A 357 9.18 0.43 -9.45
CA LYS A 357 8.14 -0.60 -9.61
C LYS A 357 8.70 -2.03 -9.52
N THR A 358 9.81 -2.20 -8.82
CA THR A 358 10.48 -3.51 -8.65
C THR A 358 9.92 -4.18 -7.42
N GLN A 359 9.46 -5.43 -7.54
CA GLN A 359 9.09 -6.26 -6.41
C GLN A 359 10.36 -6.60 -5.61
N THR A 360 10.31 -6.40 -4.30
CA THR A 360 11.42 -6.65 -3.36
C THR A 360 11.13 -7.78 -2.38
N GLY A 361 9.85 -8.10 -2.15
CA GLY A 361 9.46 -9.18 -1.25
C GLY A 361 8.06 -9.71 -1.53
N GLN A 362 7.75 -10.89 -1.01
CA GLN A 362 6.42 -11.48 -1.04
C GLN A 362 6.23 -12.44 0.13
N ILE A 363 5.06 -12.38 0.76
CA ILE A 363 4.59 -13.38 1.71
C ILE A 363 3.33 -14.02 1.12
N GLY A 364 3.26 -15.34 1.13
CA GLY A 364 2.05 -16.10 0.82
C GLY A 364 1.48 -16.82 2.05
N GLY A 365 0.31 -17.43 1.92
CA GLY A 365 -0.24 -18.32 2.95
C GLY A 365 -0.88 -17.62 4.14
N LEU A 366 -1.13 -16.31 4.04
CA LEU A 366 -1.90 -15.59 5.06
C LEU A 366 -3.35 -16.09 5.03
N THR A 367 -3.93 -16.34 6.21
CA THR A 367 -5.34 -16.74 6.36
C THR A 367 -6.28 -15.64 5.86
N ARG A 368 -5.93 -14.38 6.18
CA ARG A 368 -6.56 -13.16 5.67
C ARG A 368 -5.56 -12.01 5.77
N THR A 369 -5.45 -11.19 4.73
CA THR A 369 -4.78 -9.88 4.85
C THR A 369 -5.75 -8.91 5.53
N GLY A 370 -5.57 -8.69 6.83
CA GLY A 370 -6.27 -7.65 7.55
C GLY A 370 -5.67 -6.27 7.31
N LYS A 371 -5.68 -5.40 8.32
CA LYS A 371 -4.94 -4.13 8.26
C LYS A 371 -3.45 -4.44 8.13
N MET A 372 -2.74 -3.67 7.30
CA MET A 372 -1.32 -3.84 7.09
C MET A 372 -0.63 -2.51 7.31
N ASP A 373 0.48 -2.55 8.03
CA ASP A 373 1.38 -1.44 8.30
C ASP A 373 2.79 -1.89 7.90
N LEU A 374 3.26 -1.41 6.74
CA LEU A 374 4.62 -1.69 6.26
C LEU A 374 5.59 -0.86 7.09
N VAL A 375 6.54 -1.51 7.77
CA VAL A 375 7.53 -0.87 8.62
C VAL A 375 8.78 -0.49 7.80
N GLY A 376 9.13 -1.35 6.84
CA GLY A 376 10.28 -1.19 5.96
C GLY A 376 10.23 -2.22 4.82
N PRO A 377 11.27 -2.32 3.97
CA PRO A 377 11.26 -3.20 2.79
C PRO A 377 11.11 -4.69 3.14
N ASP A 378 11.53 -5.07 4.34
CA ASP A 378 11.60 -6.46 4.80
C ASP A 378 10.72 -6.73 6.04
N SER A 379 9.87 -5.78 6.43
CA SER A 379 9.17 -5.82 7.73
C SER A 379 7.74 -5.31 7.63
N LEU A 380 6.79 -6.16 8.00
CA LEU A 380 5.35 -5.89 7.89
C LEU A 380 4.65 -6.19 9.21
N ILE A 381 3.71 -5.35 9.60
CA ILE A 381 2.79 -5.63 10.70
C ILE A 381 1.39 -5.85 10.14
N VAL A 382 0.74 -6.93 10.58
CA VAL A 382 -0.62 -7.28 10.20
C VAL A 382 -1.53 -7.16 11.42
N ASP A 383 -2.69 -6.54 11.22
CA ASP A 383 -3.72 -6.26 12.23
C ASP A 383 -3.20 -5.54 13.47
N GLY A 384 -2.13 -4.75 13.29
CA GLY A 384 -1.46 -4.06 14.37
C GLY A 384 -0.84 -4.97 15.44
N ALA A 385 -0.76 -6.28 15.20
CA ALA A 385 -0.38 -7.26 16.22
C ALA A 385 0.74 -8.21 15.78
N ILE A 386 0.73 -8.69 14.53
CA ILE A 386 1.68 -9.72 14.11
C ILE A 386 2.77 -9.10 13.24
N TYR A 387 4.02 -9.16 13.70
CA TYR A 387 5.20 -8.81 12.93
C TYR A 387 5.64 -9.99 12.05
N TYR A 388 5.76 -9.71 10.76
CA TYR A 388 6.29 -10.61 9.76
C TYR A 388 7.64 -10.10 9.25
N ASP A 389 8.60 -11.02 9.18
CA ASP A 389 9.81 -10.86 8.38
C ASP A 389 9.50 -11.26 6.94
N LEU A 390 9.59 -10.30 6.01
CA LEU A 390 9.21 -10.52 4.60
C LEU A 390 10.24 -11.35 3.82
N LYS A 391 11.47 -11.52 4.33
CA LYS A 391 12.51 -12.34 3.69
C LYS A 391 12.23 -13.83 3.89
N THR A 392 11.82 -14.19 5.11
CA THR A 392 11.53 -15.55 5.52
C THR A 392 10.05 -15.90 5.37
N GLY A 393 9.17 -14.90 5.35
CA GLY A 393 7.73 -15.05 5.24
C GLY A 393 7.05 -15.56 6.50
N ILE A 394 7.74 -15.57 7.64
CA ILE A 394 7.20 -16.10 8.91
C ILE A 394 6.60 -15.00 9.78
N PRO A 395 5.57 -15.34 10.57
CA PRO A 395 5.16 -14.53 11.72
C PRO A 395 6.24 -14.66 12.82
N VAL A 396 7.04 -13.61 13.00
CA VAL A 396 8.16 -13.60 13.96
C VAL A 396 7.67 -13.29 15.36
N TRP A 397 6.82 -12.27 15.51
CA TRP A 397 6.50 -11.73 16.83
C TRP A 397 5.04 -11.30 16.94
N ARG A 398 4.44 -11.47 18.11
CA ARG A 398 3.08 -11.00 18.43
C ARG A 398 3.13 -9.88 19.47
N TYR A 399 2.59 -8.73 19.12
CA TYR A 399 2.34 -7.61 20.03
C TYR A 399 0.93 -7.71 20.60
N LYS A 400 0.82 -7.90 21.91
CA LYS A 400 -0.45 -7.84 22.63
C LYS A 400 -0.71 -6.41 23.09
N ALA A 401 -1.45 -5.66 22.27
CA ALA A 401 -2.06 -4.40 22.66
C ALA A 401 -3.58 -4.61 22.78
N SER A 402 -4.18 -4.20 23.90
CA SER A 402 -5.53 -4.64 24.29
C SER A 402 -6.70 -4.06 23.48
N ASN A 403 -6.47 -3.20 22.48
CA ASN A 403 -7.55 -2.48 21.78
C ASN A 403 -7.45 -2.42 20.25
N ASP A 404 -6.62 -3.22 19.57
CA ASP A 404 -6.46 -3.33 18.09
C ASP A 404 -6.22 -2.02 17.32
N LYS A 405 -6.07 -0.89 18.03
CA LYS A 405 -5.93 0.45 17.45
C LYS A 405 -4.47 0.82 17.42
N SER A 406 -3.90 0.68 16.24
CA SER A 406 -2.55 1.15 15.92
C SER A 406 -2.58 2.21 14.83
N VAL A 407 -1.50 2.96 14.67
CA VAL A 407 -1.21 3.64 13.40
C VAL A 407 0.31 3.78 13.21
N MET A 408 0.79 3.52 12.00
CA MET A 408 2.19 3.77 11.63
C MET A 408 2.41 5.27 11.43
N LEU A 409 3.42 5.82 12.11
CA LEU A 409 3.77 7.24 12.04
C LEU A 409 4.88 7.48 10.99
N PRO A 410 5.04 8.72 10.49
CA PRO A 410 6.07 9.04 9.49
C PRO A 410 7.51 8.83 9.98
N ASN A 411 7.73 8.83 11.30
CA ASN A 411 9.02 8.58 11.93
C ASN A 411 9.35 7.09 12.07
N GLY A 412 8.48 6.20 11.58
CA GLY A 412 8.62 4.74 11.65
C GLY A 412 8.29 4.11 12.99
N GLN A 413 7.80 4.91 13.95
CA GLN A 413 7.23 4.39 15.17
C GLN A 413 5.76 4.06 14.97
N MET A 414 5.26 3.12 15.76
CA MET A 414 3.87 2.74 15.78
C MET A 414 3.22 3.31 17.04
N LEU A 415 2.13 4.02 16.83
CA LEU A 415 1.28 4.52 17.89
C LEU A 415 0.25 3.44 18.23
N TYR A 416 0.13 3.09 19.50
CA TYR A 416 -0.85 2.14 20.01
C TYR A 416 -1.79 2.83 20.99
N VAL A 417 -3.05 2.41 20.96
CA VAL A 417 -3.95 2.55 22.09
C VAL A 417 -4.04 1.20 22.79
N ALA A 418 -3.81 1.19 24.10
CA ALA A 418 -4.02 0.01 24.92
C ALA A 418 -4.59 0.37 26.28
N THR A 419 -5.33 -0.55 26.86
CA THR A 419 -5.67 -0.54 28.28
C THR A 419 -4.62 -1.35 29.05
N VAL A 420 -3.87 -0.68 29.92
CA VAL A 420 -2.85 -1.26 30.80
C VAL A 420 -3.27 -0.99 32.25
N ASP A 421 -3.37 -2.04 33.06
CA ASP A 421 -3.86 -1.97 34.45
C ASP A 421 -5.19 -1.21 34.61
N GLY A 422 -6.13 -1.43 33.68
CA GLY A 422 -7.44 -0.77 33.66
C GLY A 422 -7.42 0.71 33.22
N ARG A 423 -6.26 1.24 32.80
CA ARG A 423 -6.13 2.61 32.29
C ARG A 423 -5.86 2.61 30.79
N THR A 424 -6.61 3.42 30.05
CA THR A 424 -6.34 3.65 28.63
C THR A 424 -5.08 4.50 28.49
N MET A 425 -4.09 3.97 27.80
CA MET A 425 -2.82 4.58 27.47
C MET A 425 -2.71 4.77 25.96
N ILE A 426 -2.06 5.86 25.58
CA ILE A 426 -1.61 6.09 24.21
C ILE A 426 -0.09 6.05 24.27
N CYS A 427 0.53 5.16 23.53
CA CYS A 427 1.98 5.02 23.56
C CYS A 427 2.56 4.88 22.17
N MET A 428 3.77 5.38 22.01
CA MET A 428 4.54 5.28 20.78
C MET A 428 5.74 4.39 21.02
N THR A 429 6.00 3.48 20.10
CA THR A 429 7.12 2.53 20.20
C THR A 429 7.67 2.18 18.84
N THR A 430 8.96 1.86 18.80
CA THR A 430 9.60 1.36 17.59
C THR A 430 9.21 -0.09 17.38
N VAL A 431 8.81 -0.42 16.16
CA VAL A 431 8.51 -1.79 15.74
C VAL A 431 9.37 -2.11 14.51
N PRO A 432 9.90 -3.34 14.36
CA PRO A 432 10.01 -4.32 15.44
C PRO A 432 10.81 -3.76 16.63
N ASP A 433 10.43 -4.14 17.86
CA ASP A 433 11.25 -3.85 19.04
C ASP A 433 12.53 -4.71 19.04
N ALA A 434 13.43 -4.49 20.00
CA ALA A 434 14.71 -5.21 20.04
C ALA A 434 14.52 -6.73 20.20
N SER A 435 13.52 -7.17 20.97
CA SER A 435 13.21 -8.59 21.15
C SER A 435 12.68 -9.20 19.86
N ALA A 436 11.73 -8.54 19.19
CA ALA A 436 11.19 -8.99 17.91
C ALA A 436 12.25 -9.03 16.80
N ALA A 437 13.17 -8.05 16.78
CA ALA A 437 14.27 -8.01 15.81
C ALA A 437 15.30 -9.12 16.05
N GLY A 438 15.58 -9.47 17.32
CA GLY A 438 16.49 -10.56 17.69
C GLY A 438 15.89 -11.95 17.56
N ALA A 439 14.56 -12.08 17.68
CA ALA A 439 13.85 -13.35 17.81
C ALA A 439 14.18 -14.38 16.72
N LEU A 440 14.31 -13.96 15.45
CA LEU A 440 14.65 -14.88 14.36
C LEU A 440 16.09 -15.41 14.46
N THR A 441 17.02 -14.58 14.92
CA THR A 441 18.43 -14.97 15.07
C THR A 441 18.64 -15.85 16.30
N GLU A 442 17.87 -15.60 17.35
CA GLU A 442 17.95 -16.31 18.64
C GLU A 442 17.08 -17.58 18.69
N ALA A 443 16.17 -17.75 17.72
CA ALA A 443 15.26 -18.89 17.70
C ALA A 443 16.00 -20.22 17.59
N SER A 444 15.76 -21.09 18.58
CA SER A 444 16.21 -22.48 18.54
C SER A 444 15.60 -23.22 17.34
N PRO A 445 16.35 -24.13 16.67
CA PRO A 445 15.84 -24.97 15.61
C PRO A 445 14.55 -25.74 15.97
N GLU A 446 14.33 -26.04 17.24
CA GLU A 446 13.14 -26.78 17.72
C GLU A 446 11.82 -25.98 17.66
N LYS A 447 11.91 -24.65 17.53
CA LYS A 447 10.75 -23.78 17.30
C LYS A 447 10.20 -23.92 15.89
N PHE A 448 10.94 -24.56 14.99
CA PHE A 448 10.55 -24.75 13.61
C PHE A 448 10.17 -26.20 13.32
N VAL A 449 9.09 -26.37 12.57
CA VAL A 449 8.73 -27.66 11.98
C VAL A 449 9.71 -28.00 10.86
N ILE A 450 10.04 -27.01 10.03
CA ILE A 450 11.04 -27.05 8.96
C ILE A 450 11.85 -25.75 8.97
N SER A 451 13.14 -25.87 8.69
CA SER A 451 14.10 -24.76 8.54
C SER A 451 14.88 -24.94 7.22
N PRO A 452 15.52 -23.88 6.67
CA PRO A 452 16.34 -24.00 5.48
C PRO A 452 17.40 -25.09 5.60
N GLY A 453 17.64 -25.77 4.50
CA GLY A 453 18.53 -26.92 4.41
C GLY A 453 17.85 -28.27 4.64
N ALA A 454 16.55 -28.30 4.95
CA ALA A 454 15.78 -29.53 5.07
C ALA A 454 15.84 -30.34 3.77
N ARG A 455 15.84 -31.67 3.91
CA ARG A 455 15.81 -32.62 2.80
C ARG A 455 14.37 -33.05 2.56
N ILE A 456 13.86 -32.84 1.36
CA ILE A 456 12.45 -33.06 0.99
C ILE A 456 12.39 -34.08 -0.13
N ALA A 457 11.67 -35.18 0.10
CA ALA A 457 11.36 -36.16 -0.93
C ALA A 457 10.15 -35.68 -1.75
N ILE A 458 10.22 -35.79 -3.08
CA ILE A 458 9.08 -35.52 -3.96
C ILE A 458 8.34 -36.84 -4.21
N VAL A 459 7.05 -36.87 -3.90
CA VAL A 459 6.22 -38.10 -3.99
C VAL A 459 4.95 -37.81 -4.79
N GLY A 460 4.44 -38.80 -5.52
CA GLY A 460 3.17 -38.71 -6.25
C GLY A 460 3.30 -38.92 -7.75
N ASP A 461 2.15 -38.88 -8.45
CA ASP A 461 2.09 -39.05 -9.90
C ASP A 461 2.32 -37.70 -10.61
N LEU A 462 3.59 -37.43 -10.94
CA LEU A 462 3.96 -36.25 -11.72
C LEU A 462 3.59 -36.37 -13.21
N GLY A 463 3.33 -37.59 -13.71
CA GLY A 463 2.91 -37.82 -15.09
C GLY A 463 1.51 -37.26 -15.39
N ALA A 464 0.64 -37.22 -14.37
CA ALA A 464 -0.66 -36.56 -14.46
C ALA A 464 -0.58 -35.04 -14.71
N ILE A 465 0.60 -34.43 -14.53
CA ILE A 465 0.84 -32.99 -14.72
C ILE A 465 1.41 -32.68 -16.13
N GLY A 466 1.60 -33.70 -16.96
CA GLY A 466 2.21 -33.61 -18.28
C GLY A 466 3.59 -34.25 -18.32
N ASP A 467 4.61 -33.48 -18.69
CA ASP A 467 5.99 -33.97 -18.67
C ASP A 467 6.48 -34.13 -17.22
N ALA A 468 6.58 -35.38 -16.77
CA ALA A 468 7.00 -35.73 -15.40
C ALA A 468 8.41 -35.24 -15.06
N ALA A 469 9.35 -35.24 -16.01
CA ALA A 469 10.70 -34.77 -15.79
C ALA A 469 10.74 -33.25 -15.63
N ALA A 470 9.98 -32.53 -16.45
CA ALA A 470 9.82 -31.08 -16.32
C ALA A 470 9.11 -30.70 -15.00
N ALA A 471 8.05 -31.43 -14.63
CA ALA A 471 7.34 -31.23 -13.36
C ALA A 471 8.29 -31.38 -12.17
N ARG A 472 9.07 -32.47 -12.15
CA ARG A 472 10.07 -32.73 -11.12
C ARG A 472 11.12 -31.62 -11.03
N LYS A 473 11.75 -31.24 -12.14
CA LYS A 473 12.75 -30.17 -12.17
C LYS A 473 12.21 -28.84 -11.64
N ASN A 474 10.97 -28.51 -11.97
CA ASN A 474 10.31 -27.30 -11.49
C ASN A 474 10.04 -27.37 -9.98
N LEU A 475 9.62 -28.52 -9.44
CA LEU A 475 9.50 -28.71 -7.98
C LEU A 475 10.86 -28.61 -7.27
N GLU A 476 11.91 -29.22 -7.82
CA GLU A 476 13.28 -29.10 -7.28
C GLU A 476 13.75 -27.63 -7.25
N THR A 477 13.38 -26.85 -8.26
CA THR A 477 13.64 -25.40 -8.32
C THR A 477 12.90 -24.66 -7.21
N ALA A 478 11.62 -24.98 -6.99
CA ALA A 478 10.82 -24.37 -5.92
C ALA A 478 11.35 -24.74 -4.52
N ILE A 479 11.71 -26.00 -4.30
CA ILE A 479 12.35 -26.50 -3.07
C ILE A 479 13.67 -25.76 -2.81
N SER A 480 14.51 -25.63 -3.84
CA SER A 480 15.81 -24.93 -3.73
C SER A 480 15.64 -23.43 -3.48
N SER A 481 14.64 -22.81 -4.12
CA SER A 481 14.32 -21.38 -3.92
C SER A 481 13.84 -21.09 -2.50
N ALA A 482 13.19 -22.06 -1.86
CA ALA A 482 12.83 -22.02 -0.44
C ALA A 482 14.02 -22.27 0.51
N GLY A 483 15.22 -22.55 -0.03
CA GLY A 483 16.41 -22.85 0.77
C GLY A 483 16.54 -24.32 1.20
N HIS A 484 15.72 -25.22 0.66
CA HIS A 484 15.73 -26.66 0.98
C HIS A 484 16.48 -27.47 -0.07
N LYS A 485 16.63 -28.78 0.15
CA LYS A 485 17.27 -29.72 -0.77
C LYS A 485 16.29 -30.81 -1.17
N ALA A 486 16.14 -31.06 -2.48
CA ALA A 486 15.40 -32.23 -2.95
C ALA A 486 16.24 -33.49 -2.72
N ASP A 487 15.67 -34.50 -2.05
CA ASP A 487 16.33 -35.76 -1.72
C ASP A 487 15.28 -36.88 -1.64
N ASP A 488 15.27 -37.77 -2.64
CA ASP A 488 14.32 -38.89 -2.72
C ASP A 488 14.45 -39.89 -1.56
N THR A 489 15.58 -39.84 -0.82
CA THR A 489 15.81 -40.70 0.34
C THR A 489 15.29 -40.09 1.65
N ALA A 490 14.83 -38.83 1.62
CA ALA A 490 14.30 -38.16 2.81
C ALA A 490 13.01 -38.85 3.29
N THR A 491 13.03 -39.33 4.54
CA THR A 491 11.87 -39.97 5.16
C THR A 491 11.03 -38.98 5.98
N GLN A 492 11.67 -37.94 6.52
CA GLN A 492 11.04 -36.98 7.43
C GLN A 492 10.10 -36.01 6.70
N PHE A 493 10.58 -35.35 5.63
CA PHE A 493 9.78 -34.38 4.88
C PHE A 493 9.43 -34.91 3.50
N LYS A 494 8.12 -34.89 3.19
CA LYS A 494 7.61 -35.35 1.89
C LYS A 494 6.71 -34.29 1.27
N LEU A 495 7.04 -33.88 0.05
CA LEU A 495 6.20 -33.05 -0.80
C LEU A 495 5.39 -33.95 -1.74
N THR A 496 4.16 -34.23 -1.33
CA THR A 496 3.25 -35.09 -2.09
C THR A 496 2.47 -34.25 -3.10
N VAL A 497 2.45 -34.69 -4.36
CA VAL A 497 1.70 -34.06 -5.44
C VAL A 497 0.61 -34.99 -5.93
N THR A 498 -0.64 -34.53 -5.84
CA THR A 498 -1.81 -35.26 -6.33
C THR A 498 -2.54 -34.43 -7.37
N THR A 499 -3.14 -35.11 -8.35
CA THR A 499 -3.93 -34.49 -9.42
C THR A 499 -5.32 -35.08 -9.42
N GLU A 500 -6.34 -34.24 -9.44
CA GLU A 500 -7.74 -34.65 -9.48
C GLU A 500 -8.54 -33.83 -10.50
N ALA A 501 -9.63 -34.41 -11.00
CA ALA A 501 -10.58 -33.68 -11.84
C ALA A 501 -11.29 -32.61 -10.99
N GLY A 502 -11.18 -31.36 -11.42
CA GLY A 502 -11.92 -30.23 -10.85
C GLY A 502 -13.32 -30.12 -11.45
N PRO A 503 -14.12 -29.13 -11.00
CA PRO A 503 -15.46 -28.91 -11.54
C PRO A 503 -15.41 -28.54 -13.03
N THR A 504 -16.33 -29.09 -13.81
CA THR A 504 -16.57 -28.67 -15.20
C THR A 504 -17.47 -27.44 -15.21
N GLY A 505 -16.96 -26.32 -15.72
CA GLY A 505 -17.73 -25.08 -15.89
C GLY A 505 -18.15 -24.86 -17.34
N LYS A 506 -19.13 -23.99 -17.56
CA LYS A 506 -19.41 -23.45 -18.90
C LYS A 506 -18.45 -22.30 -19.16
N PHE A 507 -17.77 -22.33 -20.30
CA PHE A 507 -16.83 -21.29 -20.73
C PHE A 507 -17.35 -20.66 -22.02
N ALA A 508 -17.69 -19.37 -21.95
CA ALA A 508 -18.15 -18.60 -23.10
C ALA A 508 -16.94 -18.14 -23.93
N VAL A 509 -16.78 -18.73 -25.10
CA VAL A 509 -15.72 -18.40 -26.06
C VAL A 509 -16.25 -17.40 -27.06
N ARG A 510 -15.51 -16.31 -27.26
CA ARG A 510 -15.77 -15.34 -28.32
C ARG A 510 -14.85 -15.64 -29.51
N GLU A 511 -15.41 -16.17 -30.59
CA GLU A 511 -14.69 -16.45 -31.82
C GLU A 511 -14.70 -15.23 -32.74
N PHE A 512 -13.52 -14.70 -33.07
CA PHE A 512 -13.38 -13.60 -34.01
C PHE A 512 -13.28 -14.14 -35.44
N GLN A 513 -14.34 -13.93 -36.22
CA GLN A 513 -14.37 -14.31 -37.63
C GLN A 513 -13.87 -13.16 -38.50
N MET A 514 -13.11 -13.48 -39.56
CA MET A 514 -12.62 -12.46 -40.49
C MET A 514 -13.81 -11.80 -41.22
N GLY A 515 -14.04 -10.51 -40.97
CA GLY A 515 -15.09 -9.72 -41.63
C GLY A 515 -16.51 -9.83 -41.03
N GLY A 516 -16.69 -10.50 -39.89
CA GLY A 516 -17.99 -10.66 -39.22
C GLY A 516 -17.99 -10.24 -37.75
N PRO A 517 -19.18 -10.05 -37.13
CA PRO A 517 -19.27 -9.87 -35.69
C PRO A 517 -18.80 -11.13 -34.96
N PRO A 518 -18.23 -11.01 -33.76
CA PRO A 518 -17.76 -12.16 -33.01
C PRO A 518 -18.92 -13.08 -32.60
N VAL A 519 -18.75 -14.39 -32.77
CA VAL A 519 -19.72 -15.41 -32.36
C VAL A 519 -19.37 -15.88 -30.95
N VAL A 520 -20.34 -15.87 -30.04
CA VAL A 520 -20.17 -16.42 -28.68
C VAL A 520 -20.71 -17.85 -28.65
N ARG A 521 -19.88 -18.80 -28.21
CA ARG A 521 -20.27 -20.19 -27.98
C ARG A 521 -19.95 -20.57 -26.54
N GLU A 522 -20.85 -21.32 -25.90
CA GLU A 522 -20.56 -21.94 -24.61
C GLU A 522 -20.03 -23.35 -24.83
N VAL A 523 -18.95 -23.67 -24.12
CA VAL A 523 -18.28 -24.95 -24.21
C VAL A 523 -18.03 -25.46 -22.80
N ASP A 524 -18.10 -26.77 -22.61
CA ASP A 524 -17.70 -27.38 -21.34
C ASP A 524 -16.19 -27.27 -21.17
N ALA A 525 -15.79 -26.69 -20.05
CA ALA A 525 -14.39 -26.48 -19.68
C ALA A 525 -14.08 -27.30 -18.42
N PRO A 526 -13.58 -28.54 -18.58
CA PRO A 526 -13.07 -29.29 -17.45
C PRO A 526 -11.91 -28.51 -16.81
N SER A 527 -11.81 -28.60 -15.49
CA SER A 527 -10.67 -28.10 -14.76
C SER A 527 -9.90 -29.23 -14.10
N THR A 528 -8.64 -29.00 -13.81
CA THR A 528 -7.79 -29.93 -13.07
C THR A 528 -7.30 -29.22 -11.81
N ILE A 529 -7.35 -29.90 -10.67
CA ILE A 529 -6.79 -29.41 -9.41
C ILE A 529 -5.53 -30.21 -9.14
N VAL A 530 -4.40 -29.51 -9.04
CA VAL A 530 -3.15 -30.07 -8.56
C VAL A 530 -2.96 -29.63 -7.12
N THR A 531 -2.90 -30.58 -6.21
CA THR A 531 -2.69 -30.35 -4.79
C THR A 531 -1.27 -30.76 -4.43
N THR A 532 -0.53 -29.85 -3.81
CA THR A 532 0.80 -30.09 -3.28
C THR A 532 0.74 -29.99 -1.76
N VAL A 533 1.18 -31.03 -1.07
CA VAL A 533 1.14 -31.14 0.39
C VAL A 533 2.55 -31.42 0.89
N LEU A 534 3.10 -30.51 1.69
CA LEU A 534 4.33 -30.75 2.44
C LEU A 534 3.95 -31.34 3.80
N THR A 535 4.50 -32.51 4.10
CA THR A 535 4.28 -33.22 5.35
C THR A 535 5.59 -33.41 6.11
N LYS A 536 5.49 -33.48 7.44
CA LYS A 536 6.54 -33.94 8.35
C LYS A 536 5.97 -35.08 9.19
N ASP A 537 6.58 -36.26 9.13
CA ASP A 537 6.13 -37.43 9.89
C ASP A 537 4.61 -37.66 9.73
N GLU A 538 4.12 -37.59 8.48
CA GLU A 538 2.70 -37.68 8.05
C GLU A 538 1.80 -36.48 8.41
N GLY A 539 2.20 -35.60 9.32
CA GLY A 539 1.48 -34.36 9.64
C GLY A 539 1.60 -33.33 8.51
N VAL A 540 0.48 -32.72 8.10
CA VAL A 540 0.47 -31.65 7.09
C VAL A 540 0.99 -30.35 7.67
N ILE A 541 2.05 -29.80 7.08
CA ILE A 541 2.69 -28.56 7.55
C ILE A 541 2.49 -27.41 6.57
N TRP A 542 2.24 -27.72 5.29
CA TRP A 542 1.88 -26.75 4.27
C TRP A 542 1.09 -27.43 3.15
N LYS A 543 0.13 -26.71 2.56
CA LYS A 543 -0.71 -27.19 1.46
C LYS A 543 -0.93 -26.08 0.46
N ARG A 544 -0.86 -26.40 -0.84
CA ARG A 544 -1.23 -25.51 -1.94
C ARG A 544 -2.08 -26.23 -2.97
N GLU A 545 -3.09 -25.54 -3.47
CA GLU A 545 -3.93 -25.99 -4.57
C GLU A 545 -3.72 -25.08 -5.77
N LEU A 546 -3.41 -25.68 -6.92
CA LEU A 546 -3.32 -25.03 -8.21
C LEU A 546 -4.49 -25.48 -9.07
N LYS A 547 -5.39 -24.55 -9.36
CA LYS A 547 -6.46 -24.79 -10.33
C LYS A 547 -5.98 -24.47 -11.73
N PHE A 548 -6.17 -25.43 -12.63
CA PHE A 548 -5.97 -25.30 -14.07
C PHE A 548 -7.34 -25.35 -14.73
N SER A 549 -7.67 -24.30 -15.47
CA SER A 549 -8.91 -24.21 -16.23
C SER A 549 -8.65 -23.36 -17.47
N ALA A 550 -9.56 -23.47 -18.45
CA ALA A 550 -9.60 -22.58 -19.60
C ALA A 550 -9.43 -21.11 -19.17
N GLN A 551 -8.43 -20.44 -19.72
CA GLN A 551 -8.14 -19.03 -19.48
C GLN A 551 -8.98 -18.15 -20.39
N VAL A 552 -9.06 -16.84 -20.10
CA VAL A 552 -9.83 -15.85 -20.88
C VAL A 552 -9.48 -15.87 -22.38
N ILE A 553 -8.23 -16.21 -22.71
CA ILE A 553 -7.74 -16.32 -24.08
C ILE A 553 -7.26 -17.75 -24.30
N ILE A 554 -7.79 -18.39 -25.34
CA ILE A 554 -7.40 -19.74 -25.75
C ILE A 554 -6.87 -19.63 -27.17
N ASN A 555 -5.64 -20.11 -27.38
CA ASN A 555 -5.06 -20.23 -28.71
C ASN A 555 -5.46 -21.60 -29.27
N ARG A 556 -6.27 -21.59 -30.32
CA ARG A 556 -6.69 -22.79 -31.05
C ARG A 556 -5.75 -23.02 -32.23
N ARG A 557 -5.28 -24.25 -32.43
CA ARG A 557 -4.56 -24.61 -33.68
C ARG A 557 -5.54 -24.69 -34.85
N GLN A 558 -5.04 -24.59 -36.08
CA GLN A 558 -5.91 -24.55 -37.27
C GLN A 558 -6.74 -25.84 -37.46
N ASP A 559 -6.23 -26.96 -36.96
CA ASP A 559 -6.78 -28.32 -37.06
C ASP A 559 -7.49 -28.80 -35.78
N GLU A 560 -7.52 -27.98 -34.73
CA GLU A 560 -8.07 -28.34 -33.42
C GLU A 560 -9.50 -27.83 -33.26
N SER A 561 -10.40 -28.65 -32.70
CA SER A 561 -11.76 -28.22 -32.34
C SER A 561 -11.73 -27.24 -31.16
N LEU A 562 -12.81 -26.48 -30.98
CA LEU A 562 -12.88 -25.56 -29.85
C LEU A 562 -12.87 -26.30 -28.50
N GLU A 563 -13.59 -27.41 -28.42
CA GLU A 563 -13.68 -28.31 -27.26
C GLU A 563 -12.30 -28.89 -26.93
N GLN A 564 -11.53 -29.29 -27.96
CA GLN A 564 -10.16 -29.77 -27.78
C GLN A 564 -9.24 -28.69 -27.22
N ALA A 565 -9.29 -27.46 -27.77
CA ALA A 565 -8.48 -26.35 -27.30
C ALA A 565 -8.83 -25.93 -25.86
N VAL A 566 -10.13 -25.93 -25.52
CA VAL A 566 -10.63 -25.67 -24.17
C VAL A 566 -10.17 -26.76 -23.19
N ALA A 567 -10.31 -28.03 -23.57
CA ALA A 567 -9.85 -29.15 -22.75
C ALA A 567 -8.32 -29.13 -22.58
N ALA A 568 -7.56 -28.80 -23.62
CA ALA A 568 -6.11 -28.66 -23.57
C ALA A 568 -5.68 -27.52 -22.63
N ALA A 569 -6.40 -26.38 -22.63
CA ALA A 569 -6.14 -25.28 -21.71
C ALA A 569 -6.44 -25.61 -20.23
N GLY A 570 -7.30 -26.60 -19.97
CA GLY A 570 -7.60 -27.12 -18.63
C GLY A 570 -6.57 -28.14 -18.11
N LYS A 571 -5.63 -28.59 -18.95
CA LYS A 571 -4.58 -29.52 -18.53
C LYS A 571 -3.57 -28.84 -17.62
N PRO A 572 -3.02 -29.54 -16.61
CA PRO A 572 -1.93 -29.00 -15.80
C PRO A 572 -0.70 -28.63 -16.64
N ASN A 573 0.06 -27.67 -16.14
CA ASN A 573 1.31 -27.22 -16.77
C ASN A 573 2.44 -27.30 -15.73
N PRO A 574 3.51 -28.09 -15.99
CA PRO A 574 4.60 -28.30 -15.04
C PRO A 574 5.33 -27.01 -14.67
N THR A 575 5.38 -26.01 -15.56
CA THR A 575 6.06 -24.72 -15.30
C THR A 575 5.48 -23.99 -14.09
N ARG A 576 4.19 -24.14 -13.80
CA ARG A 576 3.57 -23.50 -12.62
C ARG A 576 4.05 -24.08 -11.30
N LEU A 577 4.60 -25.30 -11.29
CA LEU A 577 5.16 -25.90 -10.08
C LEU A 577 6.46 -25.21 -9.64
N GLY A 578 7.18 -24.58 -10.56
CA GLY A 578 8.41 -23.84 -10.25
C GLY A 578 8.15 -22.51 -9.55
N ALA A 579 6.90 -22.03 -9.59
CA ALA A 579 6.45 -20.83 -8.90
C ALA A 579 5.64 -21.16 -7.63
N LEU A 580 5.81 -22.36 -7.07
CA LEU A 580 5.25 -22.69 -5.76
C LEU A 580 6.03 -21.94 -4.68
N ASP A 581 5.32 -21.14 -3.89
CA ASP A 581 5.85 -20.47 -2.70
C ASP A 581 5.97 -21.48 -1.54
N ILE A 582 6.89 -22.45 -1.67
CA ILE A 582 7.22 -23.39 -0.59
C ILE A 582 7.86 -22.59 0.55
N PRO A 583 7.39 -22.73 1.80
CA PRO A 583 7.93 -21.97 2.91
C PRO A 583 9.36 -22.42 3.25
N GLY A 584 10.29 -21.46 3.37
CA GLY A 584 11.64 -21.74 3.88
C GLY A 584 11.65 -22.10 5.36
N TYR A 585 10.69 -21.55 6.11
CA TYR A 585 10.49 -21.82 7.52
C TYR A 585 9.00 -22.08 7.79
N VAL A 586 8.71 -22.99 8.71
CA VAL A 586 7.36 -23.15 9.29
C VAL A 586 7.52 -23.19 10.81
N VAL A 587 6.95 -22.21 11.50
CA VAL A 587 6.95 -22.17 12.97
C VAL A 587 6.06 -23.29 13.50
N LYS A 588 6.48 -23.98 14.57
CA LYS A 588 5.70 -25.04 15.21
C LYS A 588 4.39 -24.47 15.74
N PRO A 589 3.22 -25.03 15.34
CA PRO A 589 1.93 -24.51 15.78
C PRO A 589 1.81 -24.59 17.31
N GLU A 590 1.12 -23.62 17.89
CA GLU A 590 0.76 -23.67 19.31
C GLU A 590 -0.26 -24.79 19.56
N PRO A 591 -0.27 -25.42 20.75
CA PRO A 591 -1.18 -26.52 21.06
C PRO A 591 -2.67 -26.18 20.91
N ASP A 592 -3.03 -24.90 21.02
CA ASP A 592 -4.40 -24.39 20.91
C ASP A 592 -4.81 -24.00 19.49
N GLY A 593 -3.93 -24.22 18.49
CA GLY A 593 -4.18 -23.91 17.09
C GLY A 593 -4.06 -22.42 16.73
N LYS A 594 -3.58 -21.56 17.65
CA LYS A 594 -3.26 -20.18 17.31
C LYS A 594 -2.10 -20.10 16.31
N LEU A 595 -2.06 -18.98 15.58
CA LEU A 595 -0.92 -18.64 14.74
C LEU A 595 0.34 -18.56 15.62
N ALA A 596 1.24 -19.52 15.45
CA ALA A 596 2.49 -19.56 16.18
C ALA A 596 3.42 -18.43 15.75
N THR A 597 4.04 -17.77 16.73
CA THR A 597 5.14 -16.82 16.55
C THR A 597 6.39 -17.33 17.27
N LEU A 598 7.55 -16.70 17.03
CA LEU A 598 8.79 -17.03 17.75
C LEU A 598 8.80 -16.47 19.17
N GLY A 599 7.99 -15.44 19.41
CA GLY A 599 7.69 -14.92 20.74
C GLY A 599 6.57 -13.89 20.69
N GLU A 600 6.35 -13.24 21.83
CA GLU A 600 5.33 -12.24 22.00
C GLU A 600 5.73 -11.21 23.06
N SER A 601 5.22 -9.99 22.93
CA SER A 601 5.37 -8.93 23.92
C SER A 601 4.01 -8.43 24.37
N THR A 602 3.84 -8.23 25.67
CA THR A 602 2.70 -7.51 26.23
C THR A 602 3.04 -6.05 26.44
N LEU A 603 2.13 -5.17 26.03
CA LEU A 603 2.29 -3.75 26.29
C LEU A 603 2.06 -3.44 27.77
N THR A 604 3.08 -2.89 28.43
CA THR A 604 3.06 -2.45 29.83
C THR A 604 3.26 -0.94 29.94
N ARG A 605 3.27 -0.40 31.17
CA ARG A 605 3.53 1.03 31.42
C ARG A 605 4.94 1.49 31.03
N ILE A 606 5.88 0.55 30.89
CA ILE A 606 7.26 0.83 30.50
C ILE A 606 7.55 0.42 29.05
N GLY A 607 6.50 0.05 28.30
CA GLY A 607 6.59 -0.43 26.92
C GLY A 607 6.32 -1.91 26.76
N PHE A 608 6.60 -2.40 25.56
CA PHE A 608 6.51 -3.83 25.26
C PHE A 608 7.54 -4.59 26.08
N VAL A 609 7.08 -5.50 26.90
CA VAL A 609 7.91 -6.44 27.65
C VAL A 609 7.69 -7.80 27.01
N ALA A 610 8.77 -8.45 26.58
CA ALA A 610 8.70 -9.80 26.07
C ALA A 610 8.08 -10.70 27.15
N ASP A 611 7.02 -11.42 26.79
CA ASP A 611 6.48 -12.44 27.66
C ASP A 611 7.56 -13.52 27.73
N LYS A 612 8.14 -13.74 28.92
CA LYS A 612 9.02 -14.88 29.09
C LYS A 612 8.19 -16.12 28.76
N PRO A 613 8.70 -17.04 27.92
CA PRO A 613 8.07 -18.35 27.85
C PRO A 613 7.97 -18.84 29.30
N ALA A 614 6.78 -19.26 29.71
CA ALA A 614 6.64 -19.93 31.00
C ALA A 614 7.71 -21.02 31.01
N ASP A 615 8.65 -20.96 31.96
CA ASP A 615 9.74 -21.94 32.04
C ASP A 615 9.06 -23.33 32.04
N ASP A 616 9.25 -24.08 30.95
CA ASP A 616 8.73 -25.45 30.77
C ASP A 616 9.44 -26.42 31.72
#